data_AF-A0AAI9T326-F1
#
_entry.id   AF-A0AAI9T326-F1
#
_cell.length_a   1.000
_cell.length_b   1.000
_cell.length_c   1.000
_cell.angle_alpha   90.00
_cell.angle_beta   90.00
_cell.angle_gamma   90.00
#
_symmetry.space_group_name_H-M   'P 1'
#
loop_
_entity.id
_entity.type
_entity.pdbx_description
1 polymer ?
#
loop_
_entity_poly.entity_id
_entity_poly.type
_entity_poly.pdbx_seq_one_letter_code
_entity_poly.pdbx_strand_id
1 'polypeptide(L)'
;MKKLLSILGTIGLTATSTTTLISCEKPNNNENGGNKPEQQKPPEESKWKIPSTINKPLNGIDNKYYIVIWRNSENSNWKINKFLNNQETFFIDFDSRLQKSKVNGFYDLGVLRQQSTMIYWHEDNGNYFKSVYYWDGNGEPKTPDIDNNGKITNWKE
;
A
#
# COMPACT_ATOMS: atom_id res chain seq x y z
N MET A 1 4.81 65.31 -32.80
CA MET A 1 5.01 63.87 -33.09
C MET A 1 6.37 63.48 -32.54
N LYS A 2 6.62 62.53 -31.65
CA LYS A 2 5.84 61.57 -30.84
C LYS A 2 6.62 61.40 -29.53
N LYS A 3 5.91 61.33 -28.39
CA LYS A 3 6.45 60.89 -27.09
C LYS A 3 6.70 59.37 -27.14
N LEU A 4 7.77 58.89 -26.52
CA LEU A 4 7.85 57.53 -25.98
C LEU A 4 8.55 57.57 -24.62
N LEU A 5 7.74 57.43 -23.56
CA LEU A 5 8.12 56.85 -22.29
C LEU A 5 8.56 55.39 -22.54
N SER A 6 9.44 54.85 -21.69
CA SER A 6 9.07 53.72 -20.81
C SER A 6 10.32 53.12 -20.12
N ILE A 7 10.47 53.38 -18.81
CA ILE A 7 10.37 52.42 -17.69
C ILE A 7 11.64 51.57 -17.48
N LEU A 8 12.35 51.93 -16.41
CA LEU A 8 13.33 51.13 -15.70
C LEU A 8 12.70 49.80 -15.26
N GLY A 9 13.13 48.70 -15.87
CA GLY A 9 12.85 47.35 -15.38
C GLY A 9 13.74 47.05 -14.19
N THR A 10 13.15 47.05 -12.99
CA THR A 10 13.76 46.53 -11.76
C THR A 10 14.11 45.07 -11.92
N ILE A 11 15.37 44.71 -11.64
CA ILE A 11 15.82 43.31 -11.54
C ILE A 11 15.12 42.70 -10.32
N GLY A 12 14.08 41.90 -10.58
CA GLY A 12 13.47 41.04 -9.58
C GLY A 12 14.42 39.88 -9.28
N LEU A 13 15.10 39.98 -8.13
CA LEU A 13 15.85 38.88 -7.52
C LEU A 13 14.83 37.81 -7.09
N THR A 14 14.64 36.77 -7.89
CA THR A 14 13.87 35.60 -7.44
C THR A 14 14.84 34.64 -6.76
N ALA A 15 14.66 34.50 -5.45
CA ALA A 15 15.38 33.55 -4.63
C ALA A 15 15.09 32.14 -5.14
N THR A 16 16.12 31.45 -5.64
CA THR A 16 16.06 30.00 -5.85
C THR A 16 15.94 29.34 -4.48
N SER A 17 14.71 29.03 -4.09
CA SER A 17 14.47 28.11 -2.98
C SER A 17 14.90 26.73 -3.44
N THR A 18 16.16 26.37 -3.16
CA THR A 18 16.61 24.98 -3.15
C THR A 18 15.78 24.26 -2.12
N THR A 19 14.71 23.60 -2.55
CA THR A 19 14.08 22.55 -1.76
C THR A 19 15.09 21.41 -1.75
N THR A 20 15.88 21.35 -0.69
CA THR A 20 16.67 20.16 -0.37
C THR A 20 15.66 19.03 -0.23
N LEU A 21 15.58 18.17 -1.25
CA LEU A 21 14.89 16.90 -1.14
C LEU A 21 15.66 16.10 -0.11
N ILE A 22 15.26 16.21 1.15
CA ILE A 22 15.64 15.27 2.19
C ILE A 22 14.96 13.96 1.78
N SER A 23 15.68 13.17 0.99
CA SER A 23 15.40 11.75 0.86
C SER A 23 15.50 11.20 2.27
N CYS A 24 14.35 10.96 2.93
CA CYS A 24 14.33 10.18 4.16
C CYS A 24 15.08 8.89 3.87
N GLU A 25 16.23 8.72 4.52
CA GLU A 25 17.00 7.50 4.49
C GLU A 25 16.05 6.36 4.83
N LYS A 26 15.87 5.47 3.85
CA LYS A 26 15.12 4.24 3.99
C LYS A 26 15.91 3.37 4.97
N PRO A 27 15.39 2.95 6.14
CA PRO A 27 16.00 1.84 6.84
C PRO A 27 15.74 0.60 5.99
N ASN A 28 16.67 0.30 5.09
CA ASN A 28 16.65 -0.89 4.27
C ASN A 28 17.25 -2.03 5.11
N ASN A 29 16.46 -2.52 6.07
CA ASN A 29 16.77 -3.75 6.79
C ASN A 29 16.11 -4.92 6.06
N ASN A 30 16.60 -5.23 4.86
CA ASN A 30 16.20 -6.39 4.08
C ASN A 30 17.28 -7.48 4.14
N GLU A 31 17.57 -8.00 5.33
CA GLU A 31 18.08 -9.36 5.41
C GLU A 31 16.92 -10.31 5.08
N ASN A 32 17.08 -11.08 4.00
CA ASN A 32 16.13 -12.00 3.35
C ASN A 32 15.13 -11.39 2.34
N GLY A 33 15.64 -11.13 1.13
CA GLY A 33 15.22 -11.88 -0.07
C GLY A 33 13.75 -11.82 -0.46
N GLY A 34 13.36 -10.75 -1.16
CA GLY A 34 12.13 -10.69 -1.94
C GLY A 34 12.04 -9.36 -2.69
N ASN A 35 12.02 -9.40 -4.02
CA ASN A 35 11.81 -8.22 -4.88
C ASN A 35 10.33 -7.85 -4.95
N LYS A 36 9.69 -7.58 -3.80
CA LYS A 36 8.28 -7.17 -3.81
C LYS A 36 8.16 -5.76 -4.39
N PRO A 37 7.15 -5.46 -5.23
CA PRO A 37 6.94 -4.11 -5.73
C PRO A 37 6.81 -3.10 -4.59
N GLU A 38 7.33 -1.90 -4.79
CA GLU A 38 7.19 -0.82 -3.81
C GLU A 38 5.71 -0.45 -3.63
N GLN A 39 5.23 -0.48 -2.38
CA GLN A 39 3.86 -0.12 -2.06
C GLN A 39 3.67 1.40 -2.12
N GLN A 40 2.50 1.85 -2.58
CA GLN A 40 2.17 3.27 -2.60
C GLN A 40 2.16 3.82 -1.17
N LYS A 41 2.89 4.91 -0.93
CA LYS A 41 2.87 5.61 0.36
C LYS A 41 1.51 6.30 0.57
N PRO A 42 0.84 6.09 1.72
CA PRO A 42 -0.32 6.88 2.10
C PRO A 42 0.04 8.38 2.23
N PRO A 43 -0.92 9.30 2.12
CA PRO A 43 -0.73 10.71 2.46
C PRO A 43 -0.18 10.87 3.88
N GLU A 44 0.59 11.93 4.13
CA GLU A 44 1.30 12.13 5.40
C GLU A 44 0.35 12.15 6.61
N GLU A 45 -0.79 12.84 6.47
CA GLU A 45 -1.82 12.93 7.51
C GLU A 45 -2.65 11.66 7.66
N SER A 46 -2.46 10.68 6.77
CA SER A 46 -3.33 9.52 6.72
C SER A 46 -3.13 8.57 7.89
N LYS A 47 -4.23 8.03 8.40
CA LYS A 47 -4.22 6.97 9.43
C LYS A 47 -3.95 5.58 8.86
N TRP A 48 -3.99 5.39 7.55
CA TRP A 48 -3.50 4.17 6.91
C TRP A 48 -1.97 4.15 6.93
N LYS A 49 -1.38 3.03 7.34
CA LYS A 49 0.07 2.85 7.47
C LYS A 49 0.53 1.56 6.80
N ILE A 50 1.77 1.57 6.31
CA ILE A 50 2.43 0.38 5.75
C ILE A 50 2.98 -0.46 6.92
N PRO A 51 2.79 -1.79 6.94
CA PRO A 51 3.43 -2.67 7.91
C PRO A 51 4.96 -2.50 7.92
N SER A 52 5.56 -2.54 9.11
CA SER A 52 7.02 -2.40 9.28
C SER A 52 7.83 -3.49 8.57
N THR A 53 7.27 -4.69 8.42
CA THR A 53 7.89 -5.81 7.70
C THR A 53 7.06 -6.19 6.48
N ILE A 54 7.50 -5.73 5.30
CA ILE A 54 6.77 -5.94 4.03
C ILE A 54 6.60 -7.44 3.71
N ASN A 55 7.59 -8.28 3.98
CA ASN A 55 7.52 -9.72 3.68
C ASN A 55 6.59 -10.50 4.63
N LYS A 56 6.25 -9.91 5.80
CA LYS A 56 5.39 -10.50 6.83
C LYS A 56 4.44 -9.43 7.38
N PRO A 57 3.46 -8.99 6.58
CA PRO A 57 2.65 -7.82 6.89
C PRO A 57 1.71 -8.03 8.09
N LEU A 58 1.49 -9.29 8.50
CA LEU A 58 0.66 -9.69 9.63
C LEU A 58 1.53 -10.16 10.80
N ASN A 59 1.98 -9.23 11.65
CA ASN A 59 2.85 -9.53 12.80
C ASN A 59 2.07 -10.00 14.05
N GLY A 60 1.05 -10.84 13.87
CA GLY A 60 0.24 -11.36 14.97
C GLY A 60 -1.27 -11.15 14.82
N ILE A 61 -1.96 -11.28 15.94
CA ILE A 61 -3.34 -10.81 16.14
C ILE A 61 -3.23 -9.51 16.94
N ASP A 62 -3.69 -8.41 16.36
CA ASP A 62 -3.55 -7.07 16.94
C ASP A 62 -4.87 -6.28 17.00
N ASN A 63 -5.98 -6.90 16.57
CA ASN A 63 -7.30 -6.28 16.51
C ASN A 63 -7.33 -4.98 15.68
N LYS A 64 -6.39 -4.79 14.75
CA LYS A 64 -6.41 -3.66 13.81
C LYS A 64 -7.17 -4.02 12.55
N TYR A 65 -7.74 -3.01 11.90
CA TYR A 65 -8.27 -3.16 10.54
C TYR A 65 -7.14 -3.13 9.54
N TYR A 66 -7.20 -4.02 8.57
CA TYR A 66 -6.27 -4.11 7.46
C TYR A 66 -7.03 -3.97 6.15
N ILE A 67 -6.31 -3.53 5.13
CA ILE A 67 -6.70 -3.68 3.73
C ILE A 67 -5.62 -4.44 2.98
N VAL A 68 -6.06 -5.28 2.05
CA VAL A 68 -5.19 -5.97 1.09
C VAL A 68 -5.71 -5.70 -0.31
N ILE A 69 -4.79 -5.36 -1.21
CA ILE A 69 -5.06 -5.25 -2.65
C ILE A 69 -4.48 -6.48 -3.34
N TRP A 70 -5.33 -7.20 -4.07
CA TRP A 70 -5.00 -8.54 -4.57
C TRP A 70 -5.84 -8.92 -5.79
N ARG A 71 -5.54 -10.06 -6.41
CA ARG A 71 -6.33 -10.67 -7.49
C ARG A 71 -6.14 -12.18 -7.49
N ASN A 72 -7.10 -12.94 -8.03
CA ASN A 72 -7.06 -14.41 -8.04
C ASN A 72 -6.60 -15.02 -9.38
N SER A 73 -6.31 -14.18 -10.37
CA SER A 73 -5.73 -14.55 -11.66
C SER A 73 -4.96 -13.37 -12.26
N GLU A 74 -3.91 -13.64 -13.03
CA GLU A 74 -3.08 -12.62 -13.69
C GLU A 74 -3.85 -11.72 -14.66
N ASN A 75 -4.98 -12.21 -15.18
CA ASN A 75 -5.85 -11.47 -16.09
C ASN A 75 -7.12 -10.91 -15.41
N SER A 76 -7.24 -11.09 -14.09
CA SER A 76 -8.38 -10.56 -13.34
C SER A 76 -8.11 -9.14 -12.83
N ASN A 77 -9.19 -8.39 -12.64
CA ASN A 77 -9.13 -7.07 -12.03
C ASN A 77 -8.59 -7.16 -10.60
N TRP A 78 -7.83 -6.15 -10.20
CA TRP A 78 -7.45 -5.97 -8.80
C TRP A 78 -8.69 -5.72 -7.94
N LYS A 79 -8.67 -6.27 -6.73
CA LYS A 79 -9.69 -6.14 -5.70
C LYS A 79 -9.06 -5.53 -4.45
N ILE A 80 -9.89 -4.91 -3.64
CA ILE A 80 -9.53 -4.45 -2.30
C ILE A 80 -10.50 -5.05 -1.29
N ASN A 81 -9.95 -5.68 -0.24
CA ASN A 81 -10.75 -6.19 0.86
C ASN A 81 -10.23 -5.63 2.18
N LYS A 82 -11.16 -5.15 3.01
CA LYS A 82 -10.92 -4.74 4.39
C LYS A 82 -11.25 -5.91 5.31
N PHE A 83 -10.44 -6.13 6.35
CA PHE A 83 -10.69 -7.16 7.35
C PHE A 83 -10.17 -6.76 8.72
N LEU A 84 -10.74 -7.34 9.77
CA LEU A 84 -10.29 -7.18 11.14
C LEU A 84 -9.29 -8.30 11.49
N ASN A 85 -8.09 -7.95 11.95
CA ASN A 85 -7.05 -8.91 12.29
C ASN A 85 -7.18 -9.41 13.74
N ASN A 86 -8.29 -10.11 14.04
CA ASN A 86 -8.64 -10.57 15.39
C ASN A 86 -8.58 -12.10 15.58
N GLN A 87 -8.31 -12.86 14.52
CA GLN A 87 -8.31 -14.33 14.53
C GLN A 87 -7.05 -14.89 13.85
N GLU A 88 -6.68 -16.12 14.21
CA GLU A 88 -5.50 -16.79 13.65
C GLU A 88 -5.68 -17.12 12.16
N THR A 89 -6.86 -17.61 11.78
CA THR A 89 -7.16 -18.09 10.42
C THR A 89 -8.63 -17.82 10.10
N PHE A 90 -8.89 -17.20 8.96
CA PHE A 90 -10.24 -16.91 8.48
C PHE A 90 -10.21 -16.53 6.99
N PHE A 91 -11.36 -16.67 6.33
CA PHE A 91 -11.56 -16.17 4.96
C PHE A 91 -11.82 -14.66 5.00
N ILE A 92 -11.07 -13.91 4.19
CA ILE A 92 -11.27 -12.48 3.96
C ILE A 92 -12.26 -12.27 2.80
N ASP A 93 -12.16 -13.11 1.77
CA ASP A 93 -13.12 -13.21 0.66
C ASP A 93 -13.33 -14.70 0.38
N PHE A 94 -14.51 -15.22 0.73
CA PHE A 94 -14.83 -16.64 0.60
C PHE A 94 -14.95 -17.06 -0.87
N ASP A 95 -15.62 -16.25 -1.69
CA ASP A 95 -15.89 -16.57 -3.10
C ASP A 95 -14.59 -16.68 -3.90
N SER A 96 -13.70 -15.72 -3.67
CA SER A 96 -12.43 -15.62 -4.38
C SER A 96 -11.28 -16.27 -3.60
N ARG A 97 -11.59 -16.90 -2.46
CA ARG A 97 -10.70 -17.67 -1.59
C ARG A 97 -9.41 -16.93 -1.20
N LEU A 98 -9.57 -15.68 -0.79
CA LEU A 98 -8.54 -14.96 -0.05
C LEU A 98 -8.70 -15.26 1.43
N GLN A 99 -7.61 -15.62 2.09
CA GLN A 99 -7.60 -15.98 3.51
C GLN A 99 -6.37 -15.46 4.24
N LYS A 100 -6.52 -15.29 5.55
CA LYS A 100 -5.40 -15.28 6.49
C LYS A 100 -5.19 -16.70 6.99
N SER A 101 -3.94 -17.16 7.09
CA SER A 101 -3.61 -18.47 7.65
C SER A 101 -2.29 -18.47 8.41
N LYS A 102 -2.10 -19.43 9.31
CA LYS A 102 -0.81 -19.68 9.97
C LYS A 102 0.00 -20.68 9.14
N VAL A 103 1.10 -20.24 8.56
CA VAL A 103 2.00 -21.02 7.69
C VAL A 103 3.38 -21.04 8.34
N ASN A 104 3.96 -22.23 8.56
CA ASN A 104 5.32 -22.39 9.10
C ASN A 104 5.61 -21.54 10.36
N GLY A 105 4.62 -21.37 11.23
CA GLY A 105 4.74 -20.63 12.49
C GLY A 105 4.50 -19.12 12.42
N PHE A 106 4.21 -18.54 11.25
CA PHE A 106 3.85 -17.13 11.09
C PHE A 106 2.48 -16.96 10.40
N TYR A 107 1.88 -15.77 10.51
CA TYR A 107 0.63 -15.47 9.83
C TYR A 107 0.89 -14.92 8.44
N ASP A 108 0.10 -15.36 7.46
CA ASP A 108 0.22 -14.89 6.10
C ASP A 108 -1.11 -14.80 5.36
N LEU A 109 -1.09 -14.08 4.24
CA LEU A 109 -2.19 -13.95 3.30
C LEU A 109 -2.03 -14.98 2.19
N GLY A 110 -3.07 -15.76 1.93
CA GLY A 110 -3.12 -16.76 0.86
C GLY A 110 -4.27 -16.50 -0.09
N VAL A 111 -4.03 -16.65 -1.38
CA VAL A 111 -5.07 -16.65 -2.41
C VAL A 111 -5.04 -17.95 -3.19
N LEU A 112 -6.22 -18.56 -3.39
CA LEU A 112 -6.34 -19.70 -4.28
C LEU A 112 -6.37 -19.23 -5.75
N ARG A 113 -5.34 -19.59 -6.52
CA ARG A 113 -5.32 -19.38 -7.97
C ARG A 113 -6.20 -20.43 -8.67
N GLN A 114 -6.66 -20.13 -9.89
CA GLN A 114 -7.12 -21.14 -10.84
C GLN A 114 -6.14 -22.33 -10.88
N GLN A 115 -6.66 -23.57 -10.81
CA GLN A 115 -5.93 -24.85 -10.64
C GLN A 115 -5.63 -25.29 -9.19
N SER A 116 -6.25 -24.68 -8.18
CA SER A 116 -6.26 -25.13 -6.79
C SER A 116 -4.92 -25.04 -6.04
N THR A 117 -3.98 -24.25 -6.53
CA THR A 117 -2.74 -23.92 -5.82
C THR A 117 -2.92 -22.65 -5.00
N MET A 118 -2.55 -22.71 -3.72
CA MET A 118 -2.49 -21.54 -2.85
C MET A 118 -1.20 -20.77 -3.14
N ILE A 119 -1.31 -19.46 -3.39
CA ILE A 119 -0.17 -18.56 -3.47
C ILE A 119 -0.18 -17.69 -2.22
N TYR A 120 0.94 -17.67 -1.50
CA TYR A 120 1.09 -16.90 -0.28
C TYR A 120 1.80 -15.58 -0.53
N TRP A 121 1.50 -14.56 0.28
CA TRP A 121 2.07 -13.22 0.13
C TRP A 121 3.60 -13.23 0.20
N HIS A 122 4.20 -14.05 1.07
CA HIS A 122 5.65 -14.14 1.20
C HIS A 122 6.35 -14.76 -0.03
N GLU A 123 5.62 -15.54 -0.83
CA GLU A 123 6.13 -16.20 -2.05
C GLU A 123 5.79 -15.40 -3.32
N ASP A 124 4.81 -14.49 -3.24
CA ASP A 124 4.35 -13.71 -4.38
C ASP A 124 5.23 -12.50 -4.69
N ASN A 125 5.64 -12.40 -5.96
CA ASN A 125 6.45 -11.31 -6.50
C ASN A 125 5.60 -10.12 -7.00
N GLY A 126 4.36 -9.97 -6.51
CA GLY A 126 3.44 -8.91 -6.93
C GLY A 126 2.45 -9.31 -8.03
N ASN A 127 2.40 -10.60 -8.38
CA ASN A 127 1.48 -11.10 -9.40
C ASN A 127 0.07 -11.24 -8.86
N TYR A 128 -0.08 -11.55 -7.57
CA TYR A 128 -1.38 -11.80 -6.94
C TYR A 128 -1.68 -10.82 -5.80
N PHE A 129 -0.66 -10.28 -5.15
CA PHE A 129 -0.78 -9.31 -4.08
C PHE A 129 -0.02 -8.02 -4.39
N LYS A 130 -0.73 -6.89 -4.31
CA LYS A 130 -0.15 -5.59 -4.61
C LYS A 130 0.41 -4.90 -3.37
N SER A 131 -0.39 -4.82 -2.32
CA SER A 131 -0.07 -4.02 -1.12
C SER A 131 -0.95 -4.41 0.05
N VAL A 132 -0.47 -4.10 1.25
CA VAL A 132 -1.19 -4.29 2.52
C VAL A 132 -0.98 -3.06 3.38
N TYR A 133 -2.06 -2.57 3.98
CA TYR A 133 -2.02 -1.46 4.93
C TYR A 133 -2.79 -1.82 6.18
N TYR A 134 -2.41 -1.23 7.30
CA TYR A 134 -3.18 -1.29 8.54
C TYR A 134 -3.69 0.09 8.92
N TRP A 135 -4.80 0.11 9.65
CA TRP A 135 -5.42 1.29 10.18
C TRP A 135 -4.88 1.62 11.57
N ASP A 136 -4.37 2.83 11.75
CA ASP A 136 -3.85 3.35 13.03
C ASP A 136 -4.76 4.43 13.64
N GLY A 137 -5.97 4.60 13.10
CA GLY A 137 -6.98 5.48 13.65
C GLY A 137 -7.89 4.79 14.65
N ASN A 138 -8.85 5.56 15.19
CA ASN A 138 -9.87 5.03 16.09
C ASN A 138 -11.06 4.49 15.28
N GLY A 139 -11.64 3.38 15.73
CA GLY A 139 -12.84 2.80 15.13
C GLY A 139 -12.59 2.07 13.80
N GLU A 140 -13.66 1.68 13.14
CA GLU A 140 -13.62 0.99 11.85
C GLU A 140 -13.49 2.01 10.70
N PRO A 141 -12.47 1.90 9.85
CA PRO A 141 -12.27 2.83 8.73
C PRO A 141 -13.16 2.47 7.54
N LYS A 142 -13.32 3.43 6.64
CA LYS A 142 -13.82 3.18 5.29
C LYS A 142 -12.75 2.52 4.42
N THR A 143 -13.17 1.69 3.47
CA THR A 143 -12.26 1.06 2.51
C THR A 143 -11.86 2.07 1.43
N PRO A 144 -10.54 2.30 1.15
CA PRO A 144 -10.08 3.13 0.04
C PRO A 144 -10.59 2.68 -1.33
N ASP A 145 -10.59 3.59 -2.30
CA ASP A 145 -10.89 3.26 -3.70
C ASP A 145 -9.59 2.92 -4.45
N ILE A 146 -9.69 1.99 -5.39
CA ILE A 146 -8.58 1.61 -6.29
C ILE A 146 -8.96 1.81 -7.76
N ASP A 147 -7.96 2.05 -8.60
CA ASP A 147 -8.11 1.97 -10.06
C ASP A 147 -7.95 0.53 -10.58
N ASN A 148 -8.11 0.35 -11.89
CA ASN A 148 -7.97 -0.95 -12.56
C ASN A 148 -6.56 -1.57 -12.43
N ASN A 149 -5.55 -0.78 -12.06
CA ASN A 149 -4.17 -1.25 -11.87
C ASN A 149 -3.85 -1.59 -10.41
N GLY A 150 -4.86 -1.50 -9.52
CA GLY A 150 -4.72 -1.73 -8.09
C GLY A 150 -4.00 -0.59 -7.36
N LYS A 151 -3.97 0.61 -7.95
CA LYS A 151 -3.43 1.81 -7.28
C LYS A 151 -4.54 2.48 -6.48
N ILE A 152 -4.23 2.93 -5.26
CA ILE A 152 -5.21 3.65 -4.44
C ILE A 152 -5.36 5.06 -4.99
N THR A 153 -6.61 5.42 -5.32
CA THR A 153 -6.99 6.74 -5.85
C THR A 153 -7.62 7.63 -4.79
N ASN A 154 -8.18 7.05 -3.73
CA ASN A 154 -8.81 7.79 -2.64
C ASN A 154 -8.61 7.07 -1.29
N TRP A 155 -7.75 7.64 -0.44
CA TRP A 155 -7.52 7.19 0.93
C TRP A 155 -8.67 7.64 1.83
N LYS A 156 -9.79 6.91 1.78
CA LYS A 156 -10.93 7.17 2.66
C LYS A 156 -10.56 6.88 4.12
N GLU A 157 -11.01 7.75 5.00
CA GLU A 157 -10.82 7.68 6.46
C GLU A 157 -12.17 7.63 7.18
#